data_AF-A0A4R1RMV2-F1
#
_entry.id   AF-A0A4R1RMV2-F1
#
_cell.length_a   1.000
_cell.length_b   1.000
_cell.length_c   1.000
_cell.angle_alpha   90.00
_cell.angle_beta   90.00
_cell.angle_gamma   90.00
#
_symmetry.space_group_name_H-M   'P 1'
#
loop_
_entity.id
_entity.type
_entity.pdbx_description
1 polymer ?
#
loop_
_entity_poly.entity_id
_entity_poly.type
_entity_poly.pdbx_seq_one_letter_code
_entity_poly.pdbx_strand_id
1 'polypeptide(L)'
;MVLILFNSTRVSFTYAYYELDKMGFIENLCENKDKPELQCNGKCHLKKVAESQSKEQKTPESIIDFKELLLYPSPISEFVFTNKIECKKQHFSYYFNLYSFSDIEGCFRPPRVS
;
A
#
# COMPACT_ATOMS: atom_id res chain seq x y z
N MET A 1 11.37 2.08 4.91
CA MET A 1 10.27 1.74 3.97
C MET A 1 10.15 2.72 2.81
N VAL A 2 10.11 4.05 3.03
CA VAL A 2 9.98 5.03 1.93
C VAL A 2 11.11 4.93 0.88
N LEU A 3 12.37 4.78 1.31
CA LEU A 3 13.53 4.65 0.41
C LEU A 3 13.45 3.40 -0.48
N ILE A 4 12.95 2.30 0.08
CA ILE A 4 12.77 1.00 -0.59
C ILE A 4 11.75 1.13 -1.72
N LEU A 5 10.62 1.79 -1.44
CA LEU A 5 9.57 2.06 -2.42
C LEU A 5 10.06 3.00 -3.52
N PHE A 6 10.84 4.03 -3.16
CA PHE A 6 11.44 4.96 -4.11
C PHE A 6 12.38 4.25 -5.09
N ASN A 7 13.30 3.41 -4.59
CA ASN A 7 14.22 2.66 -5.45
C ASN A 7 13.50 1.66 -6.36
N SER A 8 12.45 0.99 -5.86
CA SER A 8 11.67 0.03 -6.65
C SER A 8 10.86 0.68 -7.78
N THR A 9 10.29 1.86 -7.54
CA THR A 9 9.41 2.54 -8.51
C THR A 9 10.15 3.48 -9.45
N ARG A 10 11.40 3.84 -9.15
CA ARG A 10 12.22 4.79 -9.92
C ARG A 10 12.26 4.46 -11.41
N VAL A 11 12.52 3.21 -11.77
CA VAL A 11 12.62 2.80 -13.19
C VAL A 11 11.30 2.97 -13.91
N SER A 12 10.21 2.42 -13.35
CA SER A 12 8.87 2.53 -13.92
C SER A 12 8.44 3.99 -14.07
N PHE A 13 8.67 4.82 -13.06
CA PHE A 13 8.33 6.24 -13.10
C PHE A 13 9.13 6.99 -14.17
N THR A 14 10.43 6.71 -14.32
CA THR A 14 11.23 7.35 -15.38
C THR A 14 10.77 6.97 -16.79
N TYR A 15 10.34 5.73 -17.01
CA TYR A 15 9.75 5.32 -18.30
C TYR A 15 8.40 5.99 -18.53
N ALA A 16 7.54 6.05 -17.49
CA ALA A 16 6.27 6.75 -17.58
C ALA A 16 6.45 8.23 -17.94
N TYR A 17 7.42 8.91 -17.33
CA TYR A 17 7.73 10.30 -17.65
C TYR A 17 8.17 10.47 -19.11
N TYR A 18 9.02 9.58 -19.63
CA TYR A 18 9.45 9.61 -21.04
C TYR A 18 8.30 9.42 -22.03
N GLU A 19 7.35 8.53 -21.74
CA GLU A 19 6.19 8.28 -22.61
C GLU A 19 5.15 9.41 -22.53
N LEU A 20 4.96 10.03 -21.36
CA LEU A 20 4.00 11.12 -21.16
C LEU A 20 4.49 12.44 -21.76
N ASP A 21 5.77 12.78 -21.59
CA ASP A 21 6.37 13.98 -22.15
C ASP A 21 7.79 13.71 -22.66
N LYS A 22 7.85 13.20 -23.90
CA LYS A 22 9.11 12.90 -24.55
C LYS A 22 9.97 14.14 -24.80
N MET A 23 9.36 15.28 -25.12
CA MET A 23 10.09 16.51 -25.47
C MET A 23 10.73 17.10 -24.22
N GLY A 24 9.96 17.28 -23.14
CA GLY A 24 10.47 17.72 -21.85
C GLY A 24 11.46 16.72 -21.25
N PHE A 25 11.27 15.42 -21.45
CA PHE A 25 12.24 14.41 -21.04
C PHE A 25 13.59 14.60 -21.75
N ILE A 26 13.59 14.74 -23.08
CA ILE A 26 14.82 14.95 -23.85
C ILE A 26 15.47 16.28 -23.46
N GLU A 27 14.68 17.34 -23.35
CA GLU A 27 15.15 18.68 -22.98
C GLU A 27 15.73 18.75 -21.58
N ASN A 28 15.29 17.92 -20.63
CA ASN A 28 15.78 18.01 -19.26
C ASN A 28 16.84 16.94 -18.93
N LEU A 29 16.75 15.75 -19.52
CA LEU A 29 17.50 14.57 -19.07
C LEU A 29 18.51 14.02 -20.08
N CYS A 30 18.44 14.41 -21.35
CA CYS A 30 19.43 13.96 -22.32
C CYS A 30 20.77 14.69 -22.13
N GLU A 31 21.88 13.96 -22.15
CA GLU A 31 23.23 14.53 -21.98
C GLU A 31 23.84 15.07 -23.30
N ASN A 32 23.45 14.50 -24.44
CA ASN A 32 24.01 14.83 -25.76
C ASN A 32 23.00 15.62 -26.63
N LYS A 33 22.51 16.76 -26.13
CA LYS A 33 21.57 17.60 -26.88
C LYS A 33 22.23 18.31 -28.07
N ASP A 34 23.49 18.70 -27.90
CA ASP A 34 24.26 19.44 -28.90
C ASP A 34 24.88 18.54 -30.00
N LYS A 35 24.69 17.22 -29.88
CA LYS A 35 25.27 16.19 -30.77
C LYS A 35 24.17 15.28 -31.32
N PRO A 36 23.32 15.77 -32.24
CA PRO A 36 22.20 15.01 -32.79
C PRO A 36 22.64 13.72 -33.50
N GLU A 37 23.87 13.65 -34.01
CA GLU A 37 24.47 12.46 -34.62
C GLU A 37 24.58 11.27 -33.65
N LEU A 38 24.64 11.53 -32.33
CA LEU A 38 24.67 10.48 -31.31
C LEU A 38 23.29 9.90 -30.97
N GLN A 39 22.22 10.47 -31.55
CA GLN A 39 20.84 9.97 -31.47
C GLN A 39 20.36 9.64 -30.03
N CYS A 40 20.75 10.46 -29.03
CA CYS A 40 20.40 10.25 -27.63
C CYS A 40 18.89 9.99 -27.46
N ASN A 41 18.02 10.92 -27.87
CA ASN A 41 16.56 10.73 -27.87
C ASN A 41 16.00 10.10 -26.57
N GLY A 42 16.57 10.45 -25.41
CA GLY A 42 16.23 9.88 -24.10
C GLY A 42 16.86 8.51 -23.77
N LYS A 43 17.39 7.78 -24.76
CA LYS A 43 17.97 6.42 -24.63
C LYS A 43 19.12 6.35 -23.64
N CYS A 44 20.01 7.35 -23.61
CA CYS A 44 21.17 7.37 -22.71
C CYS A 44 20.74 7.37 -21.24
N HIS A 45 19.76 8.21 -20.90
CA HIS A 45 19.24 8.30 -19.54
C HIS A 45 18.45 7.04 -19.15
N LEU A 46 17.56 6.56 -20.02
CA LEU A 46 16.79 5.33 -19.78
C LEU A 46 17.72 4.12 -19.54
N LYS A 47 18.79 3.99 -20.33
CA LYS A 47 19.80 2.95 -20.15
C LYS A 47 20.52 3.06 -18.81
N LYS A 48 20.94 4.27 -18.41
CA LYS A 48 21.58 4.51 -17.10
C LYS A 48 20.67 4.08 -15.94
N VAL A 49 19.38 4.40 -16.01
CA VAL A 49 18.42 4.04 -14.96
C VAL A 49 18.20 2.52 -14.91
N ALA A 50 18.04 1.86 -16.07
CA ALA A 50 17.91 0.41 -16.13
C ALA A 50 19.17 -0.33 -15.60
N GLU A 51 20.36 0.17 -15.91
CA GLU A 51 21.61 -0.43 -15.40
C GLU A 51 21.86 -0.17 -13.91
N SER A 52 21.36 0.93 -13.34
CA SER A 52 21.48 1.16 -11.90
C SER A 52 20.72 0.11 -11.07
N GLN A 53 19.60 -0.40 -11.59
CA GLN A 53 18.85 -1.48 -10.94
C GLN A 53 19.64 -2.81 -10.91
N SER A 54 20.53 -3.05 -11.87
CA SER A 54 21.34 -4.27 -11.93
C SER A 54 22.71 -4.15 -11.24
N LYS A 55 23.29 -2.93 -11.18
CA LYS A 55 24.59 -2.67 -10.54
C LYS A 55 24.52 -2.49 -9.02
N GLU A 56 23.34 -2.23 -8.45
CA GLU A 56 23.12 -2.15 -6.99
C GLU A 56 23.39 -3.48 -6.24
N GLN A 57 23.70 -4.58 -6.94
CA GLN A 57 24.24 -5.79 -6.31
C GLN A 57 25.74 -5.69 -5.91
N LYS A 58 26.44 -4.59 -6.22
CA LYS A 58 27.87 -4.39 -5.92
C LYS A 58 28.18 -3.21 -5.00
N THR A 59 27.32 -2.92 -4.02
CA THR A 59 27.65 -2.04 -2.88
C THR A 59 28.02 -2.88 -1.65
N PRO A 60 29.03 -2.51 -0.84
CA PRO A 60 29.47 -3.31 0.31
C PRO A 60 28.48 -3.37 1.48
N GLU A 61 27.44 -2.53 1.50
CA GLU A 61 26.42 -2.55 2.55
C GLU A 61 25.05 -2.40 1.88
N SER A 62 24.40 -3.55 1.71
CA SER A 62 23.02 -3.66 1.27
C SER A 62 22.12 -2.94 2.27
N ILE A 63 21.46 -1.87 1.83
CA ILE A 63 20.40 -1.18 2.59
C ILE A 63 19.12 -2.05 2.50
N ILE A 64 19.24 -3.33 2.90
CA ILE A 64 18.25 -4.43 2.85
C ILE A 64 18.38 -5.30 1.58
N ASP A 65 18.96 -6.48 1.76
CA ASP A 65 18.85 -7.58 0.82
C ASP A 65 17.39 -8.05 0.81
N PHE A 66 16.64 -7.69 -0.23
CA PHE A 66 15.23 -8.10 -0.41
C PHE A 66 15.04 -9.62 -0.42
N LYS A 67 16.12 -10.40 -0.55
CA LYS A 67 16.09 -11.86 -0.40
C LYS A 67 15.65 -12.29 1.01
N GLU A 68 15.78 -11.42 2.01
CA GLU A 68 15.27 -11.62 3.39
C GLU A 68 13.91 -10.97 3.65
N LEU A 69 13.29 -10.32 2.66
CA LEU A 69 11.91 -9.87 2.79
C LEU A 69 10.98 -11.07 2.62
N LEU A 70 11.00 -11.96 3.61
CA LEU A 70 9.92 -12.90 3.86
C LEU A 70 8.67 -12.05 4.05
N LEU A 71 7.91 -11.84 2.97
CA LEU A 71 6.52 -11.42 3.08
C LEU A 71 5.86 -12.49 3.93
N TYR A 72 5.67 -12.19 5.22
CA TYR A 72 4.86 -13.01 6.07
C TYR A 72 3.46 -13.04 5.45
N PRO A 73 2.96 -14.19 4.96
CA PRO A 73 1.58 -14.29 4.57
C PRO A 73 0.78 -14.29 5.88
N SER A 74 0.49 -13.10 6.38
CA SER A 74 -0.56 -12.94 7.39
C SER A 74 -1.83 -13.46 6.73
N PRO A 75 -2.62 -14.30 7.40
CA PRO A 75 -3.98 -14.52 6.94
C PRO A 75 -4.62 -13.15 6.79
N ILE A 76 -5.09 -12.84 5.58
CA ILE A 76 -5.87 -11.64 5.33
C ILE A 76 -7.08 -11.81 6.24
N SER A 77 -7.18 -11.02 7.33
CA SER A 77 -8.40 -11.06 8.10
C SER A 77 -9.50 -10.59 7.17
N GLU A 78 -10.55 -11.41 7.05
CA GLU A 78 -11.71 -11.02 6.27
C GLU A 78 -12.25 -9.72 6.86
N PHE A 79 -12.08 -8.63 6.13
CA PHE A 79 -12.66 -7.35 6.49
C PHE A 79 -14.15 -7.45 6.18
N VAL A 80 -14.94 -7.90 7.16
CA VAL A 80 -16.39 -7.90 7.04
C VAL A 80 -16.88 -6.48 7.17
N PHE A 81 -17.29 -5.89 6.05
CA PHE A 81 -18.07 -4.66 6.07
C PHE A 81 -19.40 -4.97 6.75
N THR A 82 -19.50 -4.69 8.05
CA THR A 82 -20.82 -4.65 8.67
C THR A 82 -21.52 -3.45 8.06
N ASN A 83 -22.38 -3.71 7.06
CA ASN A 83 -23.38 -2.75 6.65
C ASN A 83 -24.27 -2.54 7.87
N LYS A 84 -23.89 -1.62 8.76
CA LYS A 84 -24.87 -0.99 9.64
C LYS A 84 -25.77 -0.23 8.68
N ILE A 85 -26.85 -0.91 8.27
CA ILE A 85 -28.00 -0.25 7.69
C ILE A 85 -28.42 0.73 8.77
N GLU A 86 -28.04 1.99 8.60
CA GLU A 86 -28.54 3.07 9.41
C GLU A 86 -29.98 3.28 8.96
N CYS A 87 -30.86 2.41 9.45
CA CYS A 87 -32.29 2.68 9.44
C CYS A 87 -32.44 3.98 10.21
N LYS A 88 -32.68 5.08 9.50
CA LYS A 88 -33.11 6.34 10.10
C LYS A 88 -34.34 6.00 10.93
N LYS A 89 -34.17 5.84 12.25
CA LYS A 89 -35.30 5.66 13.16
C LYS A 89 -36.10 6.94 13.00
N GLN A 90 -37.28 6.82 12.41
CA GLN A 90 -38.26 7.88 12.45
C GLN A 90 -38.41 8.24 13.92
N HIS A 91 -38.16 9.51 14.23
CA HIS A 91 -38.02 10.01 15.59
C HIS A 91 -39.39 9.99 16.27
N PHE A 92 -39.82 8.81 16.68
CA PHE A 92 -40.96 8.63 17.57
C PHE A 92 -40.41 8.64 18.99
N SER A 93 -40.60 9.78 19.65
CA SER A 93 -40.30 9.95 21.08
C SER A 93 -41.30 9.14 21.91
N TYR A 94 -41.05 7.84 22.04
CA TYR A 94 -41.66 7.01 23.07
C TYR A 94 -40.62 6.67 24.13
N TYR A 95 -41.07 6.61 25.39
CA TYR A 95 -40.27 6.24 26.54
C TYR A 95 -39.59 4.88 26.30
N PHE A 96 -38.26 4.89 26.16
CA PHE A 96 -37.46 3.67 26.08
C PHE A 96 -37.03 3.28 27.49
N ASN A 97 -37.63 2.22 28.02
CA ASN A 97 -37.11 1.57 29.21
C ASN A 97 -35.85 0.77 28.80
N LEU A 98 -34.68 1.24 29.25
CA LEU A 98 -33.37 0.65 28.95
C LEU A 98 -32.96 -0.43 29.98
N TYR A 99 -33.92 -0.98 30.72
CA TYR A 99 -33.63 -2.05 31.67
C TYR A 99 -33.16 -3.30 30.91
N SER A 100 -31.87 -3.61 31.01
CA SER A 100 -31.33 -4.91 30.66
C SER A 100 -31.16 -5.73 31.93
N PHE A 101 -32.11 -6.61 32.20
CA PHE A 101 -31.90 -7.66 33.18
C PHE A 101 -30.79 -8.58 32.66
N SER A 102 -29.61 -8.50 33.27
CA SER A 102 -28.59 -9.52 33.08
C SER A 102 -28.94 -10.68 34.00
N ASP A 103 -29.42 -11.77 33.40
CA ASP A 103 -29.63 -13.03 34.11
C ASP A 103 -28.27 -13.52 34.60
N ILE A 104 -27.99 -13.29 35.88
CA ILE A 104 -26.98 -14.06 36.59
C ILE A 104 -27.69 -15.37 36.84
N GLU A 105 -27.26 -16.46 36.19
CA GLU A 105 -27.72 -17.83 36.45
C GLU A 105 -27.44 -18.21 37.92
N GLY A 106 -28.23 -17.64 38.83
CA GLY A 106 -28.33 -18.03 40.21
C GLY A 106 -29.21 -19.26 40.22
N CYS A 107 -28.58 -20.43 40.27
CA CYS A 107 -29.21 -21.75 40.33
C CYS A 107 -30.39 -21.77 41.32
N PHE A 108 -31.60 -21.52 40.82
CA PHE A 108 -32.82 -21.54 41.62
C PHE A 108 -33.21 -22.99 41.85
N ARG A 109 -32.77 -23.56 42.97
CA ARG A 109 -33.16 -24.91 43.38
C ARG A 109 -34.42 -24.81 44.25
N PRO A 110 -35.54 -25.44 43.86
CA PRO A 110 -36.72 -25.47 44.71
C PRO A 110 -36.40 -26.19 46.03
N PRO A 111 -37.02 -25.78 47.15
CA PRO A 111 -36.82 -26.47 48.42
C PRO A 111 -37.37 -27.89 48.31
N ARG A 112 -36.59 -28.86 48.83
CA ARG A 112 -37.07 -30.24 48.97
C ARG A 112 -38.09 -30.25 50.11
N VAL A 113 -39.35 -30.47 49.77
CA VAL A 113 -40.38 -30.82 50.74
C VAL A 113 -40.10 -32.23 51.26
N SER A 114 -40.09 -32.36 52.58
CA SER A 114 -40.00 -33.63 53.30
C SER A 114 -41.39 -34.16 53.63
#